data_AF-A0A336N1U3-F1
#
_entry.id   AF-A0A336N1U3-F1
#
_cell.length_a   1.000
_cell.length_b   1.000
_cell.length_c   1.000
_cell.angle_alpha   90.00
_cell.angle_beta   90.00
_cell.angle_gamma   90.00
#
_symmetry.space_group_name_H-M   'P 1'
#
loop_
_entity.id
_entity.type
_entity.pdbx_description
1 polymer ?
#
loop_
_entity_poly.entity_id
_entity_poly.type
_entity_poly.pdbx_seq_one_letter_code
_entity_poly.pdbx_strand_id
1 'polypeptide(L)'
;MSGPALPGKLADCSSQDLNLTELFLVEGDSAGGSAKQAREREYQAILPLRGKILNTWEVSPEQVLASQEVHDIAVALGIDPDNDDLSQLRYGKVCILADADSDGLHIATLLCALFLRHFPKLVEQGHVYVAMPPLYRIDLGKEVFYALDESEKEAILDRLKGKKGKPNVQRFKGLGEMNPMQLRETTMDPNTRRLVQLTFEAQGEESQETMETMDMLLAKKRAEDRKNWLQANGDQVDLAV
;
A
#
# COMPACT_ATOMS: atom_id res chain seq x y z
N MET A 1 22.34 -19.19 12.76
CA MET A 1 21.48 -20.07 11.95
C MET A 1 20.94 -19.22 10.81
N SER A 2 21.16 -19.62 9.56
CA SER A 2 20.60 -18.90 8.41
C SER A 2 19.10 -19.17 8.40
N GLY A 3 18.28 -18.11 8.46
CA GLY A 3 16.84 -18.22 8.24
C GLY A 3 16.52 -18.78 6.85
N PRO A 4 15.22 -19.03 6.56
CA PRO A 4 14.78 -19.48 5.24
C PRO A 4 15.31 -18.53 4.15
N ALA A 5 15.60 -19.09 2.98
CA ALA A 5 16.07 -18.31 1.85
C ALA A 5 15.02 -17.24 1.49
N LEU A 6 15.48 -16.00 1.33
CA LEU A 6 14.60 -14.89 0.99
C LEU A 6 13.99 -15.07 -0.41
N PRO A 7 12.80 -14.49 -0.67
CA PRO A 7 12.18 -14.57 -1.99
C PRO A 7 13.13 -14.01 -3.06
N GLY A 8 13.31 -14.73 -4.18
CA GLY A 8 14.28 -14.34 -5.20
C GLY A 8 13.99 -12.99 -5.86
N LYS A 9 12.73 -12.52 -5.81
CA LYS A 9 12.29 -11.22 -6.33
C LYS A 9 12.44 -10.07 -5.33
N LEU A 10 12.71 -10.34 -4.06
CA LEU A 10 12.92 -9.33 -3.03
C LEU A 10 14.25 -8.60 -3.27
N ALA A 11 14.20 -7.27 -3.36
CA ALA A 11 15.38 -6.43 -3.28
C ALA A 11 15.58 -5.95 -1.84
N ASP A 12 16.39 -6.68 -1.08
CA ASP A 12 16.60 -6.45 0.37
C ASP A 12 17.46 -5.22 0.69
N CYS A 13 17.35 -4.69 1.90
CA CYS A 13 18.18 -3.61 2.45
C CYS A 13 19.36 -4.14 3.29
N SER A 14 20.35 -3.30 3.58
CA SER A 14 21.54 -3.73 4.34
C SER A 14 21.39 -3.59 5.86
N SER A 15 20.56 -2.66 6.33
CA SER A 15 20.29 -2.47 7.75
C SER A 15 19.36 -3.56 8.29
N GLN A 16 19.48 -3.82 9.60
CA GLN A 16 18.60 -4.71 10.36
C GLN A 16 17.92 -3.96 11.52
N ASP A 17 18.11 -2.64 11.63
CA ASP A 17 17.46 -1.84 12.67
C ASP A 17 15.99 -1.60 12.32
N LEU A 18 15.09 -2.26 13.06
CA LEU A 18 13.65 -2.15 12.90
C LEU A 18 13.11 -0.73 13.12
N ASN A 19 13.86 0.18 13.76
CA ASN A 19 13.41 1.57 13.85
C ASN A 19 13.56 2.34 12.52
N LEU A 20 14.38 1.79 11.61
CA LEU A 20 14.72 2.41 10.34
C LEU A 20 14.18 1.63 9.14
N THR A 21 14.15 0.31 9.21
CA THR A 21 13.91 -0.55 8.05
C THR A 21 12.45 -0.55 7.59
N GLU A 22 12.27 -0.53 6.27
CA GLU A 22 10.96 -0.44 5.62
C GLU A 22 10.89 -1.42 4.44
N LEU A 23 9.80 -2.15 4.34
CA LEU A 23 9.48 -3.01 3.20
C LEU A 23 8.35 -2.40 2.39
N PHE A 24 8.56 -2.18 1.10
CA PHE A 24 7.50 -1.78 0.17
C PHE A 24 7.00 -2.98 -0.61
N LEU A 25 5.71 -3.27 -0.48
CA LEU A 25 4.97 -4.22 -1.31
C LEU A 25 4.44 -3.46 -2.53
N VAL A 26 5.04 -3.69 -3.70
CA VAL A 26 4.79 -2.88 -4.89
C VAL A 26 3.94 -3.61 -5.90
N GLU A 27 2.91 -2.96 -6.42
CA GLU A 27 2.10 -3.48 -7.51
C GLU A 27 2.90 -3.61 -8.82
N GLY A 28 3.19 -4.84 -9.23
CA GLY A 28 3.81 -5.17 -10.51
C GLY A 28 5.33 -5.02 -10.57
N ASP A 29 5.95 -5.81 -11.46
CA ASP A 29 7.40 -5.80 -11.67
C ASP A 29 7.90 -4.46 -12.26
N SER A 30 7.06 -3.77 -13.03
CA SER A 30 7.40 -2.48 -13.67
C SER A 30 7.64 -1.40 -12.61
N ALA A 31 6.62 -1.13 -11.78
CA ALA A 31 6.74 -0.18 -10.67
C ALA A 31 7.79 -0.64 -9.65
N GLY A 32 7.90 -1.96 -9.40
CA GLY A 32 8.95 -2.54 -8.56
C GLY A 32 10.37 -2.24 -9.07
N GLY A 33 10.57 -2.23 -10.39
CA GLY A 33 11.83 -1.85 -11.03
C GLY A 33 12.19 -0.37 -10.80
N SER A 34 11.22 0.53 -10.91
CA SER A 34 11.39 1.96 -10.61
C SER A 34 11.64 2.20 -9.12
N ALA A 35 10.87 1.54 -8.25
CA ALA A 35 11.03 1.61 -6.79
C ALA A 35 12.42 1.10 -6.36
N LYS A 36 12.91 0.01 -6.95
CA LYS A 36 14.25 -0.51 -6.69
C LYS A 36 15.38 0.46 -7.04
N GLN A 37 15.19 1.29 -8.08
CA GLN A 37 16.14 2.33 -8.47
C GLN A 37 16.05 3.56 -7.56
N ALA A 38 14.87 3.87 -7.06
CA ALA A 38 14.56 5.03 -6.22
C ALA A 38 14.95 4.85 -4.74
N ARG A 39 14.91 3.59 -4.25
CA ARG A 39 15.04 3.25 -2.84
C ARG A 39 16.37 3.67 -2.21
N GLU A 40 16.33 3.94 -0.93
CA GLU A 40 17.53 3.91 -0.09
C GLU A 40 17.91 2.48 0.25
N ARG A 41 19.00 1.98 -0.34
CA ARG A 41 19.45 0.58 -0.18
C ARG A 41 19.82 0.23 1.26
N GLU A 42 20.12 1.25 2.06
CA GLU A 42 20.47 1.07 3.45
C GLU A 42 19.29 0.53 4.28
N TYR A 43 18.09 1.09 4.11
CA TYR A 43 16.96 0.79 4.99
C TYR A 43 15.63 0.46 4.27
N GLN A 44 15.54 0.58 2.95
CA GLN A 44 14.30 0.31 2.20
C GLN A 44 14.43 -0.94 1.35
N ALA A 45 13.59 -1.94 1.57
CA ALA A 45 13.47 -3.16 0.77
C ALA A 45 12.24 -3.10 -0.13
N ILE A 46 12.30 -3.74 -1.31
CA ILE A 46 11.23 -3.75 -2.31
C ILE A 46 10.84 -5.18 -2.65
N LEU A 47 9.56 -5.52 -2.49
CA LEU A 47 8.97 -6.78 -2.93
C LEU A 47 7.88 -6.52 -3.98
N PRO A 48 8.15 -6.76 -5.27
CA PRO A 48 7.13 -6.64 -6.32
C PRO A 48 6.14 -7.80 -6.26
N LEU A 49 4.87 -7.48 -6.41
CA LEU A 49 3.74 -8.42 -6.40
C LEU A 49 3.21 -8.59 -7.82
N ARG A 50 2.98 -9.84 -8.25
CA ARG A 50 2.53 -10.12 -9.62
C ARG A 50 1.04 -10.41 -9.66
N GLY A 51 0.32 -9.56 -10.40
CA GLY A 51 -1.13 -9.70 -10.58
C GLY A 51 -1.89 -9.47 -9.28
N LYS A 52 -3.17 -9.87 -9.28
CA LYS A 52 -4.03 -9.74 -8.10
C LYS A 52 -3.66 -10.81 -7.06
N ILE A 53 -3.55 -10.38 -5.81
CA ILE A 53 -3.29 -11.29 -4.69
C ILE A 53 -4.53 -12.16 -4.44
N LEU A 54 -4.30 -13.36 -3.90
CA LEU A 54 -5.39 -14.23 -3.46
C LEU A 54 -6.25 -13.51 -2.41
N ASN A 55 -7.57 -13.54 -2.54
CA ASN A 55 -8.44 -13.18 -1.41
C ASN A 55 -8.31 -14.26 -0.32
N THR A 56 -7.65 -13.91 0.78
CA THR A 56 -7.31 -14.82 1.88
C THR A 56 -8.32 -14.82 3.03
N TRP A 57 -9.42 -14.05 2.92
CA TRP A 57 -10.37 -13.83 4.03
C TRP A 57 -11.01 -15.12 4.55
N GLU A 58 -11.46 -15.98 3.63
CA GLU A 58 -12.10 -17.28 3.93
C GLU A 58 -11.10 -18.46 3.82
N VAL A 59 -9.81 -18.20 3.69
CA VAL A 59 -8.77 -19.23 3.50
C VAL A 59 -8.09 -19.51 4.83
N SER A 60 -7.85 -20.78 5.17
CA SER A 60 -7.13 -21.11 6.40
C SER A 60 -5.63 -20.77 6.29
N PRO A 61 -4.92 -20.51 7.40
CA PRO A 61 -3.49 -20.17 7.38
C PRO A 61 -2.63 -21.20 6.64
N GLU A 62 -2.91 -22.49 6.86
CA GLU A 62 -2.21 -23.60 6.20
C GLU A 62 -2.35 -23.57 4.67
N GLN A 63 -3.50 -23.11 4.18
CA GLN A 63 -3.80 -23.00 2.75
C GLN A 63 -3.32 -21.68 2.17
N VAL A 64 -3.17 -20.63 2.99
CA VAL A 64 -2.77 -19.30 2.54
C VAL A 64 -1.35 -19.31 1.98
N LEU A 65 -0.46 -20.10 2.60
CA LEU A 65 0.93 -20.29 2.16
C LEU A 65 1.06 -21.08 0.86
N ALA A 66 -0.02 -21.71 0.36
CA ALA A 66 -0.02 -22.34 -0.97
C ALA A 66 0.03 -21.30 -2.10
N SER A 67 -0.34 -20.04 -1.82
CA SER A 67 -0.15 -18.93 -2.75
C SER A 67 1.29 -18.44 -2.69
N GLN A 68 2.00 -18.45 -3.82
CA GLN A 68 3.39 -18.00 -3.88
C GLN A 68 3.54 -16.55 -3.44
N GLU A 69 2.61 -15.66 -3.80
CA GLU A 69 2.68 -14.24 -3.42
C GLU A 69 2.56 -14.04 -1.90
N VAL A 70 1.64 -14.76 -1.26
CA VAL A 70 1.45 -14.69 0.20
C VAL A 70 2.63 -15.36 0.93
N HIS A 71 3.11 -16.49 0.41
CA HIS A 71 4.30 -17.15 0.92
C HIS A 71 5.52 -16.22 0.87
N ASP A 72 5.75 -15.54 -0.25
CA ASP A 72 6.86 -14.60 -0.40
C ASP A 72 6.75 -13.43 0.58
N ILE A 73 5.52 -12.93 0.84
CA ILE A 73 5.28 -11.90 1.86
C ILE A 73 5.65 -12.43 3.25
N ALA A 74 5.14 -13.60 3.65
CA ALA A 74 5.42 -14.19 4.96
C ALA A 74 6.93 -14.39 5.19
N VAL A 75 7.63 -14.96 4.20
CA VAL A 75 9.09 -15.15 4.25
C VAL A 75 9.83 -13.81 4.29
N ALA A 76 9.38 -12.81 3.52
CA ALA A 76 9.99 -11.48 3.56
C ALA A 76 9.85 -10.83 4.95
N LEU A 77 8.66 -10.92 5.57
CA LEU A 77 8.39 -10.41 6.91
C LEU A 77 9.17 -11.15 7.99
N GLY A 78 9.41 -12.45 7.79
CA GLY A 78 9.98 -13.35 8.80
C GLY A 78 8.95 -13.87 9.80
N ILE A 79 7.66 -13.81 9.46
CA ILE A 79 6.54 -14.18 10.33
C ILE A 79 5.62 -15.12 9.56
N ASP A 80 5.22 -16.21 10.21
CA ASP A 80 4.21 -17.12 9.67
C ASP A 80 2.79 -16.58 9.91
N PRO A 81 1.83 -16.84 9.00
CA PRO A 81 0.42 -16.52 9.20
C PRO A 81 -0.14 -17.04 10.54
N ASP A 82 -0.99 -16.25 11.18
CA ASP A 82 -1.59 -16.50 12.50
C ASP A 82 -0.57 -16.64 13.65
N ASN A 83 0.67 -16.17 13.47
CA ASN A 83 1.66 -16.09 14.53
C ASN A 83 1.68 -14.69 15.18
N ASP A 84 1.48 -14.65 16.50
CA ASP A 84 1.50 -13.41 17.29
C ASP A 84 2.93 -12.97 17.67
N ASP A 85 3.94 -13.83 17.50
CA ASP A 85 5.33 -13.51 17.82
C ASP A 85 6.02 -12.75 16.68
N LEU A 86 6.34 -11.48 16.93
CA LEU A 86 7.07 -10.61 16.01
C LEU A 86 8.59 -10.60 16.26
N SER A 87 9.13 -11.52 17.08
CA SER A 87 10.57 -11.55 17.41
C SER A 87 11.49 -11.74 16.19
N GLN A 88 10.97 -12.34 15.12
CA GLN A 88 11.68 -12.57 13.86
C GLN A 88 11.35 -11.53 12.78
N LEU A 89 10.59 -10.48 13.12
CA LEU A 89 10.24 -9.41 12.19
C LEU A 89 11.51 -8.80 11.59
N ARG A 90 11.53 -8.66 10.26
CA ARG A 90 12.70 -8.19 9.51
C ARG A 90 12.65 -6.69 9.18
N TYR A 91 11.46 -6.11 9.13
CA TYR A 91 11.26 -4.71 8.76
C TYR A 91 10.32 -4.02 9.73
N GLY A 92 10.67 -2.81 10.16
CA GLY A 92 9.86 -2.02 11.07
C GLY A 92 8.59 -1.47 10.46
N LYS A 93 8.59 -1.18 9.16
CA LYS A 93 7.41 -0.72 8.43
C LYS A 93 7.16 -1.59 7.22
N VAL A 94 5.90 -1.89 6.97
CA VAL A 94 5.42 -2.63 5.81
C VAL A 94 4.47 -1.70 5.06
N CYS A 95 4.94 -1.14 3.95
CA CYS A 95 4.23 -0.15 3.14
C CYS A 95 3.60 -0.83 1.93
N ILE A 96 2.28 -0.77 1.82
CA ILE A 96 1.52 -1.13 0.62
C ILE A 96 1.66 0.02 -0.38
N LEU A 97 2.26 -0.24 -1.54
CA LEU A 97 2.44 0.73 -2.62
C LEU A 97 1.77 0.20 -3.89
N ALA A 98 0.55 0.65 -4.13
CA ALA A 98 -0.27 0.28 -5.28
C ALA A 98 -0.62 1.53 -6.11
N ASP A 99 -1.08 1.32 -7.35
CA ASP A 99 -1.50 2.40 -8.23
C ASP A 99 -2.72 3.13 -7.65
N ALA A 100 -2.83 4.43 -7.94
CA ALA A 100 -3.96 5.27 -7.50
C ALA A 100 -5.22 5.07 -8.37
N ASP A 101 -5.44 3.85 -8.85
CA ASP A 101 -6.61 3.46 -9.65
C ASP A 101 -7.47 2.40 -8.93
N SER A 102 -8.56 1.99 -9.56
CA SER A 102 -9.49 1.01 -8.96
C SER A 102 -8.86 -0.37 -8.73
N ASP A 103 -7.89 -0.78 -9.55
CA ASP A 103 -7.23 -2.08 -9.40
C ASP A 103 -6.18 -2.03 -8.28
N GLY A 104 -5.44 -0.93 -8.15
CA GLY A 104 -4.51 -0.72 -7.05
C GLY A 104 -5.21 -0.62 -5.70
N LEU A 105 -6.36 0.07 -5.62
CA LEU A 105 -7.21 0.07 -4.41
C LEU A 105 -7.73 -1.33 -4.06
N HIS A 106 -8.06 -2.13 -5.07
CA HIS A 106 -8.47 -3.52 -4.85
C HIS A 106 -7.31 -4.39 -4.33
N ILE A 107 -6.10 -4.24 -4.87
CA ILE A 107 -4.91 -4.94 -4.35
C ILE A 107 -4.60 -4.50 -2.92
N ALA A 108 -4.68 -3.20 -2.63
CA ALA A 108 -4.51 -2.69 -1.27
C ALA A 108 -5.55 -3.29 -0.32
N THR A 109 -6.82 -3.40 -0.73
CA THR A 109 -7.88 -4.04 0.07
C THR A 109 -7.57 -5.52 0.35
N LEU A 110 -7.07 -6.26 -0.63
CA LEU A 110 -6.69 -7.67 -0.47
C LEU A 110 -5.48 -7.83 0.48
N LEU A 111 -4.52 -6.90 0.44
CA LEU A 111 -3.41 -6.87 1.39
C LEU A 111 -3.86 -6.49 2.79
N CYS A 112 -4.76 -5.51 2.94
CA CYS A 112 -5.38 -5.19 4.22
C CYS A 112 -6.10 -6.42 4.81
N ALA A 113 -6.82 -7.17 3.98
CA ALA A 113 -7.47 -8.41 4.39
C ALA A 113 -6.45 -9.46 4.87
N LEU A 114 -5.36 -9.64 4.14
CA LEU A 114 -4.26 -10.53 4.53
C LEU A 114 -3.70 -10.13 5.90
N PHE A 115 -3.37 -8.85 6.09
CA PHE A 115 -2.77 -8.38 7.34
C PHE A 115 -3.75 -8.45 8.51
N LEU A 116 -5.00 -8.02 8.33
CA LEU A 116 -6.00 -8.07 9.40
C LEU A 116 -6.36 -9.50 9.80
N ARG A 117 -6.47 -10.40 8.82
CA ARG A 117 -6.91 -11.78 9.08
C ARG A 117 -5.80 -12.68 9.58
N HIS A 118 -4.61 -12.58 8.99
CA HIS A 118 -3.49 -13.52 9.18
C HIS A 118 -2.28 -12.91 9.87
N PHE A 119 -2.19 -11.59 10.00
CA PHE A 119 -1.09 -10.91 10.72
C PHE A 119 -1.62 -9.81 11.65
N PRO A 120 -2.66 -10.07 12.47
CA PRO A 120 -3.35 -9.03 13.23
C PRO A 120 -2.39 -8.25 14.15
N LYS A 121 -1.41 -8.93 14.78
CA LYS A 121 -0.40 -8.27 15.63
C LYS A 121 0.49 -7.27 14.91
N LEU A 122 0.74 -7.48 13.62
CA LEU A 122 1.51 -6.54 12.81
C LEU A 122 0.73 -5.22 12.63
N VAL A 123 -0.59 -5.31 12.46
CA VAL A 123 -1.48 -4.14 12.34
C VAL A 123 -1.69 -3.48 13.71
N GLU A 124 -1.95 -4.26 14.76
CA GLU A 124 -2.12 -3.76 16.13
C GLU A 124 -0.89 -2.97 16.62
N GLN A 125 0.32 -3.43 16.31
CA GLN A 125 1.57 -2.74 16.68
C GLN A 125 1.94 -1.60 15.72
N GLY A 126 1.10 -1.31 14.71
CA GLY A 126 1.27 -0.16 13.84
C GLY A 126 2.41 -0.29 12.84
N HIS A 127 2.74 -1.52 12.41
CA HIS A 127 3.79 -1.75 11.42
C HIS A 127 3.31 -1.63 9.98
N VAL A 128 2.00 -1.66 9.71
CA VAL A 128 1.45 -1.66 8.35
C VAL A 128 1.03 -0.25 7.93
N TYR A 129 1.42 0.15 6.73
CA TYR A 129 1.17 1.46 6.16
C TYR A 129 0.65 1.33 4.73
N VAL A 130 -0.16 2.29 4.28
CA VAL A 130 -0.58 2.46 2.88
C VAL A 130 0.07 3.73 2.35
N ALA A 131 0.82 3.60 1.26
CA ALA A 131 1.38 4.74 0.55
C ALA A 131 0.31 5.44 -0.28
N MET A 132 0.35 6.77 -0.28
CA MET A 132 -0.58 7.61 -1.03
C MET A 132 0.17 8.32 -2.16
N PRO A 133 0.37 7.67 -3.32
CA PRO A 133 0.96 8.32 -4.48
C PRO A 133 0.05 9.43 -5.02
N PRO A 134 0.61 10.53 -5.56
CA PRO A 134 -0.18 11.62 -6.10
C PRO A 134 -0.76 11.28 -7.48
N LEU A 135 -1.99 11.75 -7.73
CA LEU A 135 -2.61 11.69 -9.06
C LEU A 135 -2.09 12.76 -10.01
N TYR A 136 -1.61 13.89 -9.50
CA TYR A 136 -1.16 15.02 -10.31
C TYR A 136 0.21 15.55 -9.93
N ARG A 137 0.94 16.00 -10.94
CA ARG A 137 2.12 16.86 -10.84
C ARG A 137 1.82 18.20 -11.51
N ILE A 138 2.18 19.29 -10.84
CA ILE A 138 1.97 20.64 -11.32
C ILE A 138 3.33 21.35 -11.33
N ASP A 139 3.81 21.71 -12.51
CA ASP A 139 5.06 22.45 -12.69
C ASP A 139 4.76 23.93 -13.00
N LEU A 140 5.39 24.85 -12.28
CA LEU A 140 5.39 26.28 -12.59
C LEU A 140 6.82 26.84 -12.57
N GLY A 141 7.44 26.90 -13.74
CA GLY A 141 8.82 27.33 -13.88
C GLY A 141 9.79 26.36 -13.21
N LYS A 142 10.28 26.69 -12.01
CA LYS A 142 11.16 25.82 -11.21
C LYS A 142 10.45 25.18 -10.01
N GLU A 143 9.23 25.60 -9.71
CA GLU A 143 8.44 25.05 -8.61
C GLU A 143 7.69 23.80 -9.10
N VAL A 144 7.73 22.74 -8.30
CA VAL A 144 7.03 21.48 -8.55
C VAL A 144 6.11 21.20 -7.37
N PHE A 145 4.85 20.88 -7.65
CA PHE A 145 3.85 20.52 -6.67
C PHE A 145 3.22 19.18 -7.04
N TYR A 146 2.80 18.43 -6.02
CA TYR A 146 2.09 17.16 -6.17
C TYR A 146 0.75 17.24 -5.47
N ALA A 147 -0.28 16.69 -6.12
CA ALA A 147 -1.65 16.63 -5.59
C ALA A 147 -2.13 15.18 -5.54
N LEU A 148 -2.70 14.78 -4.41
CA LEU A 148 -3.28 13.44 -4.25
C LEU A 148 -4.54 13.26 -5.08
N ASP A 149 -5.37 14.28 -5.15
CA ASP A 149 -6.67 14.24 -5.80
C ASP A 149 -6.97 15.54 -6.55
N GLU A 150 -8.16 15.57 -7.16
CA GLU A 150 -8.66 16.71 -7.92
C GLU A 150 -8.82 17.96 -7.03
N SER A 151 -9.24 17.79 -5.78
CA SER A 151 -9.46 18.90 -4.85
C SER A 151 -8.14 19.58 -4.45
N GLU A 152 -7.09 18.81 -4.18
CA GLU A 152 -5.75 19.32 -3.91
C GLU A 152 -5.17 20.01 -5.14
N LYS A 153 -5.42 19.45 -6.34
CA LYS A 153 -4.95 20.02 -7.60
C LYS A 153 -5.56 21.41 -7.81
N GLU A 154 -6.87 21.55 -7.68
CA GLU A 154 -7.56 22.85 -7.80
C GLU A 154 -7.08 23.84 -6.73
N ALA A 155 -6.91 23.40 -5.48
CA ALA A 155 -6.38 24.23 -4.41
C ALA A 155 -4.94 24.73 -4.69
N ILE A 156 -4.09 23.89 -5.29
CA ILE A 156 -2.74 24.30 -5.72
C ILE A 156 -2.82 25.30 -6.87
N LEU A 157 -3.63 25.03 -7.90
CA LEU A 157 -3.81 25.94 -9.03
C LEU A 157 -4.32 27.31 -8.58
N ASP A 158 -5.23 27.35 -7.61
CA ASP A 158 -5.74 28.57 -7.00
C ASP A 158 -4.63 29.36 -6.28
N ARG A 159 -3.76 28.68 -5.52
CA ARG A 159 -2.60 29.32 -4.86
C ARG A 159 -1.58 29.86 -5.86
N LEU A 160 -1.52 29.28 -7.06
CA LEU A 160 -0.62 29.72 -8.14
C LEU A 160 -1.21 30.87 -8.97
N LYS A 161 -2.49 31.23 -8.78
CA LYS A 161 -3.10 32.40 -9.45
C LYS A 161 -2.31 33.67 -9.10
N GLY A 162 -1.88 34.39 -10.14
CA GLY A 162 -1.09 35.62 -10.01
C GLY A 162 0.43 35.42 -10.01
N LYS A 163 0.93 34.18 -9.95
CA LYS A 163 2.35 33.91 -10.24
C LYS A 163 2.63 34.00 -11.74
N LYS A 164 3.85 34.38 -12.10
CA LYS A 164 4.27 34.53 -13.51
C LYS A 164 4.49 33.15 -14.15
N GLY A 165 3.68 32.83 -15.16
CA GLY A 165 3.81 31.61 -15.96
C GLY A 165 2.48 30.86 -16.07
N LYS A 166 2.41 29.89 -16.98
CA LYS A 166 1.28 28.97 -17.09
C LYS A 166 1.65 27.66 -16.39
N PRO A 167 0.91 27.21 -15.35
CA PRO A 167 1.14 25.90 -14.76
C PRO A 167 0.98 24.80 -15.80
N ASN A 168 1.90 23.83 -15.81
CA ASN A 168 1.79 22.60 -16.57
C ASN A 168 1.30 21.49 -15.64
N VAL A 169 0.17 20.88 -15.95
CA VAL A 169 -0.44 19.83 -15.14
C VAL A 169 -0.28 18.50 -15.85
N GLN A 170 0.36 17.54 -15.18
CA GLN A 170 0.50 16.16 -15.61
C GLN A 170 -0.31 15.26 -14.67
N ARG A 171 -1.21 14.43 -15.23
CA ARG A 171 -1.88 13.36 -14.48
C ARG A 171 -1.07 12.08 -14.59
N PHE A 172 -0.85 11.38 -13.49
CA PHE A 172 -0.30 10.04 -13.47
C PHE A 172 -1.44 9.03 -13.54
N LYS A 173 -1.37 8.05 -14.44
CA LYS A 173 -2.35 6.95 -14.47
C LYS A 173 -1.98 5.80 -13.54
N GLY A 174 -0.71 5.66 -13.22
CA GLY A 174 -0.18 4.61 -12.37
C GLY A 174 1.30 4.86 -12.04
N LEU A 175 1.85 4.09 -11.11
CA LEU A 175 3.22 4.23 -10.62
C LEU A 175 4.26 3.99 -11.73
N GLY A 176 3.91 3.18 -12.74
CA GLY A 176 4.76 2.91 -13.89
C GLY A 176 5.03 4.11 -14.81
N GLU A 177 4.19 5.17 -14.75
CA GLU A 177 4.40 6.41 -15.50
C GLU A 177 5.34 7.39 -14.79
N MET A 178 5.63 7.14 -13.51
CA MET A 178 6.56 7.94 -12.73
C MET A 178 7.98 7.48 -13.00
N ASN A 179 8.88 8.45 -13.23
CA ASN A 179 10.31 8.14 -13.21
C ASN A 179 10.78 7.86 -11.76
N PRO A 180 11.92 7.17 -11.57
CA PRO A 180 12.39 6.79 -10.23
C PRO A 180 12.55 7.96 -9.26
N MET A 181 12.97 9.14 -9.72
CA MET A 181 13.11 10.31 -8.85
C MET A 181 11.74 10.83 -8.37
N GLN A 182 10.76 10.90 -9.26
CA GLN A 182 9.39 11.29 -8.88
C GLN A 182 8.79 10.30 -7.90
N LEU A 183 8.95 9.00 -8.15
CA LEU A 183 8.47 7.96 -7.25
C LEU A 183 9.11 8.10 -5.86
N ARG A 184 10.42 8.37 -5.82
CA ARG A 184 11.15 8.62 -4.58
C ARG A 184 10.55 9.78 -3.80
N GLU A 185 10.48 10.95 -4.42
CA GLU A 185 10.01 12.20 -3.80
C GLU A 185 8.56 12.07 -3.30
N THR A 186 7.74 11.29 -3.97
CA THR A 186 6.29 11.23 -3.67
C THR A 186 5.90 10.11 -2.72
N THR A 187 6.58 8.97 -2.75
CA THR A 187 6.13 7.76 -2.03
C THR A 187 7.18 7.14 -1.11
N MET A 188 8.47 7.40 -1.33
CA MET A 188 9.53 6.66 -0.64
C MET A 188 10.33 7.51 0.35
N ASP A 189 10.63 8.76 0.01
CA ASP A 189 11.44 9.65 0.83
C ASP A 189 10.67 10.04 2.12
N PRO A 190 11.18 9.70 3.31
CA PRO A 190 10.51 10.01 4.58
C PRO A 190 10.20 11.50 4.80
N ASN A 191 10.92 12.40 4.14
CA ASN A 191 10.75 13.85 4.32
C ASN A 191 9.57 14.42 3.52
N THR A 192 9.14 13.75 2.46
CA THR A 192 8.18 14.30 1.48
C THR A 192 7.01 13.35 1.17
N ARG A 193 7.16 12.06 1.45
CA ARG A 193 6.12 11.06 1.20
C ARG A 193 4.89 11.26 2.07
N ARG A 194 3.79 10.63 1.65
CA ARG A 194 2.57 10.50 2.44
C ARG A 194 2.27 9.02 2.68
N LEU A 195 2.32 8.62 3.94
CA LEU A 195 1.94 7.28 4.39
C LEU A 195 0.79 7.39 5.38
N VAL A 196 -0.22 6.55 5.21
CA VAL A 196 -1.29 6.34 6.18
C VAL A 196 -0.96 5.09 6.98
N GLN A 197 -0.87 5.20 8.30
CA GLN A 197 -0.68 4.05 9.16
C GLN A 197 -2.02 3.31 9.31
N LEU A 198 -2.01 2.00 9.08
CA LEU A 198 -3.16 1.15 9.39
C LEU A 198 -3.10 0.80 10.87
N THR A 199 -4.16 1.16 11.59
CA THR A 199 -4.34 0.85 13.01
C THR A 199 -5.53 -0.08 13.15
N PHE A 200 -5.42 -1.05 14.05
CA PHE A 200 -6.52 -1.94 14.38
C PHE A 200 -6.44 -2.29 15.85
N GLU A 201 -7.54 -2.11 16.57
CA GLU A 201 -7.69 -2.58 17.93
C GLU A 201 -8.51 -3.88 17.90
N ALA A 202 -7.98 -4.96 18.47
CA ALA A 202 -8.65 -6.26 18.46
C ALA A 202 -9.84 -6.38 19.42
N GLN A 203 -10.12 -5.32 20.20
CA GLN A 203 -11.20 -5.28 21.18
C GLN A 203 -11.99 -3.99 21.01
N GLY A 204 -13.31 -4.07 21.23
CA GLY A 204 -14.20 -2.93 21.14
C GLY A 204 -15.18 -3.01 19.95
N GLU A 205 -16.08 -2.03 19.90
CA GLU A 205 -17.14 -1.96 18.88
C GLU A 205 -16.56 -1.68 17.49
N GLU A 206 -15.56 -0.78 17.38
CA GLU A 206 -14.88 -0.47 16.11
C GLU A 206 -14.23 -1.70 15.45
N SER A 207 -13.72 -2.62 16.29
CA SER A 207 -13.15 -3.90 15.83
C SER A 207 -14.21 -4.76 15.13
N GLN A 208 -15.39 -4.85 15.73
CA GLN A 208 -16.51 -5.64 15.20
C GLN A 208 -17.03 -5.03 13.90
N GLU A 209 -17.17 -3.71 13.83
CA GLU A 209 -17.57 -2.98 12.63
C GLU A 209 -16.57 -3.18 11.47
N THR A 210 -15.27 -3.09 11.78
CA THR A 210 -14.20 -3.34 10.79
C THR A 210 -14.27 -4.76 10.25
N MET A 211 -14.39 -5.76 11.14
CA MET A 211 -14.46 -7.16 10.74
C MET A 211 -15.73 -7.47 9.93
N GLU A 212 -16.88 -6.90 10.31
CA GLU A 212 -18.15 -7.08 9.59
C GLU A 212 -18.10 -6.43 8.19
N THR A 213 -17.50 -5.24 8.09
CA THR A 213 -17.33 -4.53 6.82
C THR A 213 -16.41 -5.33 5.89
N MET A 214 -15.27 -5.79 6.40
CA MET A 214 -14.34 -6.62 5.64
C MET A 214 -14.98 -7.94 5.20
N ASP A 215 -15.77 -8.57 6.07
CA ASP A 215 -16.50 -9.80 5.75
C ASP A 215 -17.55 -9.59 4.66
N MET A 216 -18.36 -8.54 4.76
CA MET A 216 -19.32 -8.15 3.73
C MET A 216 -18.63 -7.96 2.37
N LEU A 217 -17.49 -7.27 2.35
CA LEU A 217 -16.73 -6.98 1.13
C LEU A 217 -16.05 -8.23 0.54
N LEU A 218 -15.55 -9.14 1.36
CA LEU A 218 -14.62 -10.20 0.91
C LEU A 218 -15.20 -11.61 0.90
N ALA A 219 -16.29 -11.86 1.65
CA ALA A 219 -16.89 -13.19 1.72
C ALA A 219 -17.56 -13.58 0.39
N LYS A 220 -17.31 -14.81 -0.09
CA LYS A 220 -17.78 -15.24 -1.41
C LYS A 220 -19.31 -15.30 -1.49
N LYS A 221 -19.95 -15.69 -0.39
CA LYS A 221 -21.40 -15.91 -0.31
C LYS A 221 -22.23 -14.63 -0.10
N ARG A 222 -21.60 -13.51 0.27
CA ARG A 222 -22.27 -12.23 0.61
C ARG A 222 -22.44 -11.29 -0.59
N ALA A 223 -22.68 -11.86 -1.78
CA ALA A 223 -22.83 -11.06 -3.00
C ALA A 223 -24.07 -10.15 -2.98
N GLU A 224 -25.16 -10.59 -2.34
CA GLU A 224 -26.38 -9.79 -2.18
C GLU A 224 -26.15 -8.59 -1.25
N ASP A 225 -25.47 -8.81 -0.12
CA ASP A 225 -25.12 -7.74 0.82
C ASP A 225 -24.28 -6.65 0.15
N ARG A 226 -23.26 -7.03 -0.63
CA ARG A 226 -22.46 -6.07 -1.41
C ARG A 226 -23.29 -5.28 -2.39
N LYS A 227 -24.24 -5.92 -3.08
CA LYS A 227 -25.12 -5.24 -4.02
C LYS A 227 -25.98 -4.20 -3.29
N ASN A 228 -26.55 -4.56 -2.14
CA ASN A 228 -27.36 -3.65 -1.34
C ASN A 228 -26.51 -2.50 -0.79
N TRP A 229 -25.29 -2.79 -0.34
CA TRP A 229 -24.33 -1.79 0.12
C TRP A 229 -23.96 -0.79 -0.99
N LEU A 230 -23.68 -1.26 -2.20
CA LEU A 230 -23.42 -0.40 -3.37
C LEU A 230 -24.64 0.47 -3.72
N GLN A 231 -25.86 -0.07 -3.61
CA GLN A 231 -27.08 0.71 -3.85
C GLN A 231 -27.30 1.79 -2.79
N ALA A 232 -27.02 1.49 -1.52
CA ALA A 232 -27.19 2.41 -0.42
C ALA A 232 -26.17 3.55 -0.37
N ASN A 233 -24.96 3.31 -0.92
CA ASN A 233 -23.87 4.29 -0.95
C ASN A 233 -23.64 4.89 -2.35
N GLY A 234 -24.47 4.56 -3.33
CA GLY A 234 -24.28 4.99 -4.72
C GLY A 234 -24.42 6.50 -4.93
N ASP A 235 -25.10 7.20 -4.02
CA ASP A 235 -25.25 8.65 -3.99
C ASP A 235 -24.03 9.39 -3.42
N GLN A 236 -23.12 8.67 -2.76
CA GLN A 236 -21.90 9.21 -2.16
C GLN A 236 -20.69 9.13 -3.10
N VAL A 237 -20.85 8.54 -4.29
CA VAL A 237 -19.76 8.39 -5.25
C VAL A 237 -19.38 9.75 -5.81
N ASP A 238 -18.13 10.15 -5.58
CA ASP A 238 -17.54 11.28 -6.29
C ASP A 238 -17.24 10.86 -7.73
N LEU A 239 -17.97 11.44 -8.70
CA LEU A 239 -17.86 11.10 -10.12
C LEU A 239 -16.56 11.61 -10.78
N ALA A 240 -15.66 12.23 -10.00
CA ALA A 240 -14.43 12.84 -10.48
C ALA A 240 -13.21 11.89 -10.63
N VAL A 241 -13.36 10.59 -10.32
CA VAL A 241 -12.29 9.58 -10.45
C VAL A 241 -11.98 9.26 -11.92
#